data_AF-A0A235ETS1-F1
#
_entry.id   AF-A0A235ETS1-F1
#
_cell.length_a   1.000
_cell.length_b   1.000
_cell.length_c   1.000
_cell.angle_alpha   90.00
_cell.angle_beta   90.00
_cell.angle_gamma   90.00
#
_symmetry.space_group_name_H-M   'P 1'
#
loop_
_entity.id
_entity.type
_entity.pdbx_description
1 polymer ?
#
loop_
_entity_poly.entity_id
_entity_poly.type
_entity_poly.pdbx_seq_one_letter_code
_entity_poly.pdbx_strand_id
1 'polypeptide(L)' 'MPSVSRQGQQDLIAQYRDATLRHAKLAGITRPSFRCQRCRKDQGVSGRRQVVRGTSRYGYYCAHCAALAGR' A
#
# COMPACT_ATOMS: atom_id res chain seq x y z
N MET A 1 -8.64 40.30 -3.10
CA MET A 1 -7.60 39.25 -3.01
C MET A 1 -6.85 39.47 -1.70
N PRO A 2 -7.00 38.61 -0.67
CA PRO A 2 -6.33 38.86 0.60
C PRO A 2 -4.82 38.65 0.43
N SER A 3 -4.06 39.69 0.74
CA SER A 3 -2.60 39.66 0.81
C SER A 3 -2.17 38.80 2.00
N VAL A 4 -1.82 37.54 1.73
CA VAL A 4 -1.24 36.64 2.73
C VAL A 4 0.09 37.24 3.19
N SER A 5 0.18 37.62 4.46
CA SER A 5 1.41 38.13 5.06
C SER A 5 2.56 37.14 4.86
N ARG A 6 3.76 37.62 4.53
CA ARG A 6 4.95 36.78 4.26
C ARG A 6 5.22 35.75 5.37
N GLN A 7 4.94 36.08 6.64
CA GLN A 7 5.02 35.15 7.77
C GLN A 7 4.01 34.00 7.68
N GLY A 8 2.74 34.28 7.40
CA GLY A 8 1.72 33.22 7.24
C GLY A 8 2.03 32.29 6.06
N GLN A 9 2.68 32.81 5.01
CA GLN A 9 3.15 31.97 3.90
C GLN A 9 4.33 31.07 4.29
N GLN A 10 5.23 31.53 5.17
CA GLN A 10 6.33 30.71 5.70
C GLN A 10 5.83 29.59 6.62
N ASP A 11 4.82 29.86 7.45
CA ASP A 11 4.20 28.86 8.33
C ASP A 11 3.52 27.74 7.53
N LEU A 12 2.84 28.08 6.42
CA LEU A 12 2.23 27.09 5.53
C LEU A 12 3.28 26.20 4.85
N ILE A 13 4.42 26.77 4.45
CA ILE A 13 5.52 26.01 3.85
C ILE A 13 6.14 25.05 4.88
N ALA A 14 6.31 25.49 6.13
CA ALA A 14 6.81 24.65 7.21
C ALA A 14 5.87 23.47 7.49
N GLN A 15 4.57 23.73 7.60
CA GLN A 15 3.55 22.69 7.80
C GLN A 15 3.53 21.66 6.67
N TYR A 16 3.64 22.13 5.41
CA TYR A 16 3.73 21.25 4.24
C TYR A 16 4.97 20.34 4.28
N ARG A 17 6.14 20.89 4.65
CA ARG A 17 7.38 20.12 4.77
C ARG A 17 7.28 19.06 5.86
N ASP A 18 6.75 19.40 7.02
CA ASP A 18 6.58 18.46 8.13
C ASP A 18 5.59 17.33 7.82
N ALA A 19 4.49 17.64 7.13
CA ALA A 19 3.57 16.62 6.64
C ALA A 19 4.25 15.68 5.63
N THR A 20 5.00 16.24 4.69
CA THR A 20 5.73 15.47 3.67
C THR A 20 6.78 14.53 4.29
N LEU A 21 7.55 15.03 5.27
CA LEU A 21 8.54 14.22 6.00
C LEU A 21 7.92 13.08 6.79
N ARG A 22 6.76 13.32 7.43
CA ARG A 22 6.02 12.27 8.14
C ARG A 22 5.50 11.21 7.17
N HIS A 23 4.98 11.62 6.02
CA HIS A 23 4.44 10.71 5.01
C HIS A 23 5.52 9.97 4.20
N ALA A 24 6.74 10.50 4.11
CA ALA A 24 7.86 9.81 3.44
C ALA A 24 8.14 8.42 4.03
N LYS A 25 7.93 8.25 5.35
CA LYS A 25 8.06 6.95 6.04
C LYS A 25 6.92 5.96 5.71
N LEU A 26 5.86 6.41 5.03
CA LEU A 26 4.68 5.61 4.70
C LEU A 26 4.68 5.09 3.25
N ALA A 27 5.78 5.28 2.50
CA ALA A 27 5.90 4.97 1.07
C ALA A 27 5.67 3.48 0.67
N GLY A 28 5.34 2.60 1.62
CA GLY A 28 4.95 1.21 1.38
C GLY A 28 3.61 0.78 1.98
N ILE A 29 2.92 1.64 2.76
CA ILE A 29 1.65 1.28 3.43
C ILE A 29 0.54 1.04 2.41
N THR A 30 0.57 1.74 1.28
CA THR A 30 -0.42 1.60 0.20
C THR A 30 -0.10 0.46 -0.76
N ARG A 31 1.01 -0.28 -0.55
CA ARG A 31 1.39 -1.35 -1.47
C ARG A 31 0.43 -2.52 -1.29
N PRO A 32 -0.38 -2.86 -2.31
CA PRO A 32 -1.38 -3.91 -2.17
C PRO A 32 -0.68 -5.23 -1.83
N SER A 33 -1.15 -5.90 -0.79
CA SER A 33 -0.62 -7.18 -0.31
C SER A 33 -1.75 -8.12 0.09
N PHE A 34 -1.46 -9.42 0.14
CA PHE A 34 -2.36 -10.42 0.71
C PHE A 34 -1.58 -11.46 1.51
N ARG A 35 -2.23 -12.06 2.49
CA ARG A 35 -1.68 -13.17 3.27
C ARG A 35 -2.06 -14.51 2.64
N CYS A 36 -1.07 -15.33 2.32
CA CYS A 36 -1.31 -16.68 1.82
C CYS A 36 -1.89 -17.58 2.93
N GLN A 37 -2.98 -18.29 2.68
CA GLN A 37 -3.58 -19.19 3.68
C GLN A 37 -2.71 -20.42 4.00
N ARG A 38 -1.90 -20.89 3.04
CA ARG A 38 -1.06 -22.09 3.22
C ARG A 38 0.26 -21.78 3.93
N CYS A 39 1.04 -20.82 3.44
CA CYS A 39 2.35 -20.50 4.03
C CYS A 39 2.32 -19.34 5.04
N ARG A 40 1.17 -18.67 5.21
CA ARG A 40 0.93 -17.59 6.18
C ARG A 40 1.82 -16.35 6.00
N LYS A 41 2.60 -16.27 4.92
CA LYS A 41 3.44 -15.12 4.54
C LYS A 41 2.63 -14.09 3.75
N ASP A 42 2.91 -12.82 4.00
CA ASP A 42 2.41 -11.71 3.20
C ASP A 42 3.13 -11.66 1.87
N GLN A 43 2.37 -11.44 0.79
CA GLN A 43 2.88 -11.34 -0.57
C GLN A 43 2.50 -9.98 -1.12
N GLY A 44 3.49 -9.24 -1.61
CA GLY A 44 3.26 -7.99 -2.32
C GLY A 44 2.64 -8.28 -3.69
N VAL A 45 1.56 -7.58 -4.03
CA VAL A 45 0.92 -7.68 -5.33
C VAL A 45 1.60 -6.69 -6.26
N SER A 46 2.43 -7.18 -7.19
CA SER A 46 2.97 -6.37 -8.29
C SER A 46 2.06 -6.52 -9.51
N GLY A 47 1.25 -5.50 -9.79
CA GLY A 47 0.49 -5.38 -11.04
C GLY A 47 -0.99 -5.81 -11.00
N ARG A 48 -1.64 -5.68 -12.16
CA ARG A 48 -3.09 -5.73 -12.40
C ARG A 48 -3.72 -7.14 -12.31
N ARG A 49 -2.97 -8.18 -11.94
CA ARG A 49 -3.52 -9.51 -11.66
C ARG A 49 -4.09 -9.52 -10.24
N GLN A 50 -5.19 -8.79 -10.09
CA GLN A 50 -6.09 -8.94 -8.97
C GLN A 50 -6.52 -10.41 -8.94
N VAL A 51 -6.07 -11.11 -7.88
CA VAL A 51 -6.84 -12.16 -7.20
C VAL A 51 -7.92 -12.81 -8.07
N VAL A 52 -7.61 -14.01 -8.58
CA VAL A 52 -8.52 -14.81 -9.42
C VAL A 52 -9.88 -14.88 -8.72
N ARG A 53 -10.91 -14.31 -9.36
CA ARG A 53 -12.31 -14.44 -8.91
C ARG A 53 -12.65 -15.93 -8.94
N GLY A 54 -12.70 -16.55 -7.76
CA GLY A 54 -13.05 -17.97 -7.64
C GLY A 54 -12.95 -18.58 -6.23
N THR A 55 -12.20 -17.99 -5.28
CA THR A 55 -11.99 -18.61 -3.96
C THR A 55 -12.31 -17.70 -2.77
N SER A 56 -13.28 -16.79 -2.89
CA SER A 56 -13.66 -15.89 -1.78
C SER A 56 -14.05 -16.63 -0.49
N ARG A 57 -14.44 -17.92 -0.58
CA ARG A 57 -14.78 -18.76 0.58
C ARG A 57 -13.57 -19.36 1.32
N TYR A 58 -12.38 -19.42 0.71
CA TYR A 58 -11.19 -20.10 1.25
C TYR A 58 -9.92 -19.24 1.32
N GLY A 59 -9.98 -17.97 0.88
CA GLY A 59 -8.84 -17.06 0.87
C GLY A 59 -7.88 -17.26 -0.31
N TYR A 60 -6.74 -16.57 -0.26
CA TYR A 60 -5.77 -16.50 -1.35
C TYR A 60 -4.54 -17.38 -1.07
N TYR A 61 -3.99 -18.00 -2.11
CA TYR A 61 -2.72 -18.72 -2.08
C TYR A 61 -1.65 -17.98 -2.89
N CYS A 62 -0.40 -18.03 -2.44
CA CYS A 62 0.71 -17.51 -3.23
C CYS A 62 1.03 -18.44 -4.41
N ALA A 63 1.70 -17.91 -5.45
CA ALA A 63 2.05 -18.68 -6.66
C ALA A 63 2.77 -20.00 -6.35
N HIS A 64 3.69 -19.99 -5.39
CA HIS A 64 4.39 -21.20 -4.93
C HIS A 64 3.42 -22.23 -4.32
N CYS A 65 2.50 -21.79 -3.46
CA CYS A 65 1.53 -22.67 -2.82
C CYS A 65 0.45 -23.17 -3.78
N ALA A 66 0.10 -22.38 -4.80
CA ALA A 66 -0.83 -22.75 -5.85
C ALA A 66 -0.21 -23.78 -6.82
N ALA A 67 1.06 -23.62 -7.20
CA ALA A 67 1.79 -24.56 -8.07
C ALA A 67 1.93 -25.96 -7.45
N LEU A 68 1.92 -26.07 -6.12
CA LEU A 68 1.96 -27.33 -5.38
C LEU A 68 0.59 -28.03 -5.26
N ALA A 69 -0.51 -27.38 -5.65
CA ALA A 69 -1.86 -27.95 -5.54
C ALA A 69 -2.40 -28.50 -6.87
N GLY A 70 -1.71 -28.24 -7.99
CA GLY A 70 -2.08 -28.69 -9.34
C GLY A 70 -1.30 -29.90 -9.85
N ARG A 71 -0.66 -30.69 -8.97
CA ARG A 71 -0.12 -32.01 -9.29
C ARG A 71 -0.86 -33.06 -8.50
#